data_AF-X1K576-F1
#
_entry.id   AF-X1K576-F1
#
_cell.length_a   1.000
_cell.length_b   1.000
_cell.length_c   1.000
_cell.angle_alpha   90.00
_cell.angle_beta   90.00
_cell.angle_gamma   90.00
#
_symmetry.space_group_name_H-M   'P 1'
#
loop_
_entity.id
_entity.type
_entity.pdbx_description
1 polymer ?
#
loop_
_entity_poly.entity_id
_entity_poly.type
_entity_poly.pdbx_seq_one_letter_code
_entity_poly.pdbx_strand_id
1 'polypeptide(L)'
;RAAREYTKKDKIIKTEGGYHGSHDYVEVNITPNLTAEDMPIRTVEKGVPETILKDVFIVPYNDLEATENVMKKHHKKIAAMILEPVLGSGGGAIATKEYLQGLRKLTKKYDILLIFDEVITFRISTG
;
A
#
# COMPACT_ATOMS: atom_id res chain seq x y z
N ARG A 1 -6.45 -10.91 -4.01
CA ARG A 1 -7.63 -11.80 -3.83
C ARG A 1 -7.48 -12.72 -2.63
N ALA A 2 -6.41 -13.53 -2.54
CA ALA A 2 -6.18 -14.44 -1.40
C ALA A 2 -6.34 -13.76 -0.02
N ALA A 3 -5.79 -12.55 0.15
CA ALA A 3 -5.95 -11.80 1.38
C ALA A 3 -7.41 -11.51 1.76
N ARG A 4 -8.24 -11.08 0.79
CA ARG A 4 -9.67 -10.82 1.01
C ARG A 4 -10.40 -12.08 1.45
N GLU A 5 -10.08 -13.21 0.81
CA GLU A 5 -10.68 -14.50 1.14
C GLU A 5 -10.28 -14.98 2.54
N TYR A 6 -9.03 -14.79 2.93
CA TYR A 6 -8.52 -15.15 4.25
C TYR A 6 -9.13 -14.29 5.36
N THR A 7 -9.10 -12.96 5.21
CA THR A 7 -9.53 -12.03 6.27
C THR A 7 -11.03 -11.74 6.26
N LYS A 8 -11.75 -12.10 5.19
CA LYS A 8 -13.15 -11.72 4.93
C LYS A 8 -13.37 -10.20 4.93
N LYS A 9 -12.42 -9.46 4.34
CA LYS A 9 -12.42 -7.99 4.26
C LYS A 9 -12.19 -7.57 2.81
N ASP A 10 -12.72 -6.42 2.40
CA ASP A 10 -12.74 -6.04 0.98
C ASP A 10 -11.63 -5.06 0.59
N LYS A 11 -11.19 -4.19 1.49
CA LYS A 11 -10.33 -3.06 1.15
C LYS A 11 -8.86 -3.40 1.26
N ILE A 12 -8.01 -2.63 0.58
CA ILE A 12 -6.56 -2.72 0.70
C ILE A 12 -5.94 -1.36 1.00
N ILE A 13 -4.75 -1.37 1.60
CA ILE A 13 -3.85 -0.23 1.67
C ILE A 13 -2.72 -0.46 0.65
N LYS A 14 -2.34 0.60 -0.06
CA LYS A 14 -1.15 0.68 -0.91
C LYS A 14 -0.38 1.95 -0.58
N THR A 15 0.93 1.94 -0.75
CA THR A 15 1.75 3.15 -0.65
C THR A 15 1.67 4.00 -1.91
N GLU A 16 1.72 5.32 -1.76
CA GLU A 16 1.83 6.23 -2.90
C GLU A 16 3.10 5.94 -3.72
N GLY A 17 3.00 6.00 -5.06
CA GLY A 17 4.14 5.78 -5.95
C GLY A 17 4.53 4.32 -6.18
N GLY A 18 3.93 3.38 -5.45
CA GLY A 18 4.16 1.94 -5.65
C GLY A 18 3.55 1.42 -6.95
N TYR A 19 4.19 0.46 -7.58
CA TYR A 19 3.67 -0.23 -8.76
C TYR A 19 3.58 -1.73 -8.51
N HIS A 20 2.38 -2.30 -8.66
CA HIS A 20 2.11 -3.73 -8.42
C HIS A 20 1.46 -4.42 -9.63
N GLY A 21 1.74 -3.90 -10.84
CA GLY A 21 1.12 -4.34 -12.08
C GLY A 21 -0.09 -3.51 -12.49
N SER A 22 -0.79 -3.98 -13.54
CA SER A 22 -1.86 -3.25 -14.24
C SER A 22 -3.27 -3.72 -13.90
N HIS A 23 -3.48 -4.15 -12.66
CA HIS A 23 -4.81 -4.55 -12.19
C HIS A 23 -5.46 -3.39 -11.45
N ASP A 24 -6.74 -3.11 -11.72
CA ASP A 24 -7.45 -1.90 -11.34
C ASP A 24 -7.19 -1.43 -9.89
N TYR A 25 -7.24 -2.34 -8.92
CA TYR A 25 -7.07 -1.99 -7.50
C TYR A 25 -5.66 -1.50 -7.13
N VAL A 26 -4.64 -1.83 -7.92
CA VAL A 26 -3.25 -1.43 -7.66
C VAL A 26 -2.77 -0.33 -8.60
N GLU A 27 -3.59 0.07 -9.59
CA GLU A 27 -3.29 1.22 -10.46
C GLU A 27 -3.60 2.58 -9.81
N VAL A 28 -4.22 2.59 -8.64
CA VAL A 28 -4.45 3.81 -7.86
C VAL A 28 -3.12 4.43 -7.41
N ASN A 29 -2.89 5.71 -7.70
CA ASN A 29 -1.69 6.48 -7.31
C ASN A 29 -0.35 5.81 -7.67
N ILE A 30 -0.20 5.26 -8.88
CA ILE A 30 1.13 4.87 -9.40
C ILE A 30 2.01 6.12 -9.57
N THR A 31 1.44 7.19 -10.11
CA THR A 31 2.11 8.49 -10.20
C THR A 31 1.77 9.33 -8.97
N PRO A 32 2.73 9.63 -8.08
CA PRO A 32 2.46 10.41 -6.87
C PRO A 32 2.04 11.84 -7.23
N ASN A 33 1.13 12.41 -6.44
CA ASN A 33 0.77 13.82 -6.59
C ASN A 33 1.65 14.67 -5.66
N LEU A 34 2.68 15.28 -6.22
CA LEU A 34 3.68 16.07 -5.48
C LEU A 34 3.15 17.37 -4.88
N THR A 35 1.91 17.77 -5.17
CA THR A 35 1.29 18.96 -4.59
C THR A 35 0.47 18.66 -3.33
N ALA A 36 0.37 17.40 -2.91
CA ALA A 36 -0.29 17.03 -1.67
C ALA A 36 0.62 17.33 -0.48
N GLU A 37 0.13 18.08 0.52
CA GLU A 37 0.92 18.47 1.70
C GLU A 37 0.86 17.43 2.84
N ASP A 38 -0.25 16.72 2.98
CA ASP A 38 -0.48 15.75 4.07
C ASP A 38 -0.69 14.32 3.54
N MET A 39 -1.92 14.02 3.11
CA MET A 39 -2.32 12.71 2.61
C MET A 39 -2.36 12.72 1.07
N PRO A 40 -1.96 11.61 0.43
CA PRO A 40 -2.02 11.49 -1.03
C PRO A 40 -3.43 11.74 -1.56
N ILE A 41 -3.52 12.58 -2.60
CA ILE A 41 -4.77 12.78 -3.34
C ILE A 41 -5.01 11.52 -4.18
N ARG A 42 -6.09 10.80 -3.90
CA ARG A 42 -6.38 9.53 -4.57
C ARG A 42 -6.85 9.75 -6.00
N THR A 43 -6.12 9.18 -6.95
CA THR A 43 -6.39 9.28 -8.39
C THR A 43 -6.30 7.90 -9.04
N VAL A 44 -6.97 7.76 -10.18
CA VAL A 44 -6.88 6.57 -11.04
C VAL A 44 -6.44 6.99 -12.43
N GLU A 45 -5.76 6.07 -13.14
CA GLU A 45 -5.42 6.26 -14.54
C GLU A 45 -6.67 6.24 -15.43
N LYS A 46 -6.56 6.85 -16.63
CA LYS A 46 -7.66 6.87 -17.59
C LYS A 46 -8.04 5.46 -18.00
N GLY A 47 -9.33 5.12 -17.86
CA GLY A 47 -9.87 3.79 -18.19
C GLY A 47 -10.16 2.93 -16.97
N VAL A 48 -9.67 3.29 -15.79
CA VAL A 48 -10.02 2.62 -14.52
C VAL A 48 -11.26 3.28 -13.91
N PRO A 49 -12.31 2.52 -13.54
CA PRO A 49 -13.48 3.09 -12.88
C PRO A 49 -13.16 3.74 -11.54
N GLU A 50 -13.62 4.99 -11.32
CA GLU A 50 -13.42 5.71 -10.05
C GLU A 50 -14.02 4.97 -8.83
N THR A 51 -14.95 4.05 -9.05
CA THR A 51 -15.52 3.22 -7.98
C THR A 51 -14.46 2.44 -7.21
N ILE A 52 -13.33 2.11 -7.84
CA ILE A 52 -12.18 1.45 -7.21
C ILE A 52 -11.60 2.28 -6.04
N LEU A 53 -11.68 3.60 -6.10
CA LEU A 53 -11.20 4.49 -5.03
C LEU A 53 -11.90 4.25 -3.69
N LYS A 54 -13.08 3.62 -3.70
CA LYS A 54 -13.78 3.25 -2.46
C LYS A 54 -13.11 2.09 -1.72
N ASP A 55 -12.34 1.27 -2.44
CA ASP A 55 -11.77 0.01 -1.94
C ASP A 55 -10.26 0.08 -1.68
N VAL A 56 -9.62 1.18 -2.06
CA VAL A 56 -8.18 1.38 -1.93
C VAL A 56 -7.89 2.61 -1.08
N PHE A 57 -7.14 2.40 0.00
CA PHE A 57 -6.53 3.46 0.79
C PHE A 57 -5.10 3.65 0.31
N ILE A 58 -4.70 4.91 0.14
CA ILE A 58 -3.33 5.30 -0.20
C ILE A 58 -2.72 5.98 1.02
N VAL A 59 -1.49 5.60 1.36
CA VAL A 59 -0.71 6.19 2.46
C VAL A 59 0.65 6.66 1.92
N PRO A 60 1.26 7.71 2.51
CA PRO A 60 2.62 8.10 2.15
C PRO A 60 3.61 6.96 2.42
N TYR A 61 4.61 6.84 1.56
CA TYR A 61 5.71 5.90 1.78
C TYR A 61 6.59 6.36 2.94
N ASN A 62 7.10 5.43 3.76
CA ASN A 62 7.88 5.71 4.97
C ASN A 62 7.16 6.52 6.08
N ASP A 63 5.86 6.81 5.95
CA ASP A 63 5.08 7.44 7.02
C ASP A 63 4.28 6.39 7.81
N LEU A 64 4.87 5.95 8.93
CA LEU A 64 4.25 4.96 9.81
C LEU A 64 3.02 5.50 10.55
N GLU A 65 3.03 6.78 10.90
CA GLU A 65 1.96 7.42 11.68
C GLU A 65 0.70 7.56 10.84
N ALA A 66 0.83 8.10 9.61
CA ALA A 66 -0.26 8.16 8.65
C ALA A 66 -0.83 6.75 8.36
N THR A 67 0.05 5.77 8.23
CA THR A 67 -0.36 4.37 8.02
C THR A 67 -1.15 3.83 9.22
N GLU A 68 -0.69 4.06 10.46
CA GLU A 68 -1.43 3.64 11.65
C GLU A 68 -2.79 4.34 11.75
N ASN A 69 -2.86 5.63 11.42
CA ASN A 69 -4.12 6.39 11.47
C ASN A 69 -5.18 5.78 10.55
N VAL A 70 -4.80 5.39 9.33
CA VAL A 70 -5.70 4.69 8.39
C VAL A 70 -6.10 3.31 8.92
N MET A 71 -5.14 2.52 9.39
CA MET A 71 -5.42 1.18 9.93
C MET A 71 -6.34 1.25 11.15
N LYS A 72 -6.04 2.09 12.13
CA LYS A 72 -6.84 2.28 13.35
C LYS A 72 -8.29 2.63 13.04
N LYS A 73 -8.53 3.47 12.03
CA LYS A 73 -9.88 3.90 11.64
C LYS A 73 -10.64 2.85 10.81
N HIS A 74 -9.94 2.04 10.02
CA HIS A 74 -10.55 1.23 8.96
C HIS A 74 -10.23 -0.27 9.00
N HIS A 75 -9.47 -0.76 9.98
CA HIS A 75 -8.93 -2.13 10.00
C HIS A 75 -9.98 -3.24 9.82
N LYS A 76 -11.21 -3.05 10.32
CA LYS A 76 -12.32 -4.00 10.16
C LYS A 76 -12.73 -4.22 8.70
N LYS A 77 -12.29 -3.35 7.78
CA LYS A 77 -12.58 -3.41 6.34
C LYS A 77 -11.35 -3.67 5.48
N ILE A 78 -10.14 -3.68 6.05
CA ILE A 78 -8.88 -3.79 5.31
C ILE A 78 -8.35 -5.22 5.38
N ALA A 79 -8.26 -5.88 4.24
CA ALA A 79 -7.70 -7.21 4.12
C ALA A 79 -6.16 -7.22 4.15
N ALA A 80 -5.55 -6.29 3.42
CA ALA A 80 -4.11 -6.27 3.24
C ALA A 80 -3.56 -4.86 3.12
N MET A 81 -2.28 -4.74 3.48
CA MET A 81 -1.39 -3.70 3.03
C MET A 81 -0.38 -4.32 2.06
N ILE A 82 -0.24 -3.74 0.87
CA ILE A 82 0.78 -4.10 -0.11
C ILE A 82 1.76 -2.93 -0.28
N LEU A 83 3.06 -3.25 -0.36
CA LEU A 83 4.11 -2.29 -0.69
C LEU A 83 5.32 -2.98 -1.33
N GLU A 84 6.12 -2.20 -2.05
CA GLU A 84 7.48 -2.59 -2.42
C GLU A 84 8.45 -2.19 -1.27
N PRO A 85 9.39 -3.06 -0.85
CA PRO A 85 10.46 -2.69 0.09
C PRO A 85 11.41 -1.60 -0.44
N VAL A 86 11.52 -1.52 -1.77
CA VAL A 86 12.20 -0.44 -2.51
C VAL A 86 11.30 -0.06 -3.67
N LEU A 87 10.82 1.18 -3.73
CA LEU A 87 9.94 1.66 -4.79
C LEU A 87 10.70 1.71 -6.12
N GLY A 88 10.52 0.71 -6.99
CA GLY A 88 11.20 0.65 -8.28
C GLY A 88 10.73 1.77 -9.21
N SER A 89 9.41 1.88 -9.40
CA SER A 89 8.79 2.95 -10.20
C SER A 89 8.86 4.32 -9.53
N GLY A 90 8.93 4.35 -8.19
CA GLY A 90 8.99 5.57 -7.39
C GLY A 90 10.39 6.18 -7.24
N GLY A 91 11.30 5.92 -8.19
CA GLY A 91 12.64 6.52 -8.21
C GLY A 91 13.67 5.87 -7.29
N GLY A 92 13.44 4.64 -6.82
CA GLY A 92 14.39 3.89 -6.01
C GLY A 92 14.35 4.24 -4.52
N ALA A 93 13.27 4.86 -4.03
CA ALA A 93 13.12 5.15 -2.61
C ALA A 93 13.09 3.86 -1.78
N ILE A 94 13.89 3.81 -0.73
CA ILE A 94 14.07 2.61 0.12
C ILE A 94 13.22 2.76 1.38
N ALA A 95 12.47 1.72 1.75
CA ALA A 95 11.79 1.69 3.03
C ALA A 95 12.79 1.68 4.19
N THR A 96 12.55 2.49 5.23
CA THR A 96 13.36 2.42 6.44
C THR A 96 13.07 1.12 7.19
N LYS A 97 14.06 0.63 7.93
CA LYS A 97 13.90 -0.59 8.73
C LYS A 97 12.82 -0.40 9.80
N GLU A 98 12.78 0.78 10.41
CA GLU A 98 11.81 1.19 11.41
C GLU A 98 10.40 1.17 10.84
N TYR A 99 10.22 1.67 9.60
CA TYR A 99 8.95 1.62 8.89
C TYR A 99 8.51 0.17 8.67
N LEU A 100 9.36 -0.68 8.07
CA LEU A 100 9.01 -2.09 7.80
C LEU A 100 8.68 -2.88 9.07
N GLN A 101 9.46 -2.71 10.13
CA GLN A 101 9.20 -3.34 11.44
C GLN A 101 7.90 -2.80 12.06
N GLY A 102 7.65 -1.51 11.94
CA GLY A 102 6.42 -0.85 12.35
C GLY A 102 5.21 -1.44 11.62
N LEU A 103 5.26 -1.52 10.30
CA LEU A 103 4.20 -2.13 9.47
C LEU A 103 3.91 -3.57 9.91
N ARG A 104 4.93 -4.38 10.18
CA ARG A 104 4.74 -5.74 10.66
C ARG A 104 4.00 -5.79 12.00
N LYS A 105 4.31 -4.90 12.93
CA LYS A 105 3.63 -4.79 14.23
C LYS A 105 2.19 -4.31 14.07
N LEU A 106 1.95 -3.25 13.29
CA LEU A 106 0.63 -2.67 13.08
C LEU A 106 -0.31 -3.63 12.34
N THR A 107 0.16 -4.23 11.26
CA THR A 107 -0.62 -5.21 10.49
C THR A 107 -1.02 -6.41 11.36
N LYS A 108 -0.12 -6.89 12.22
CA LYS A 108 -0.44 -7.93 13.21
C LYS A 108 -1.46 -7.47 14.24
N LYS A 109 -1.32 -6.25 14.79
CA LYS A 109 -2.23 -5.64 15.78
C LYS A 109 -3.66 -5.50 15.23
N TYR A 110 -3.79 -5.14 13.95
CA TYR A 110 -5.07 -4.80 13.32
C TYR A 110 -5.66 -5.92 12.46
N ASP A 111 -5.04 -7.11 12.45
CA ASP A 111 -5.45 -8.27 11.66
C ASP A 111 -5.51 -7.96 10.14
N ILE A 112 -4.43 -7.35 9.64
CA ILE A 112 -4.25 -7.00 8.24
C ILE A 112 -3.09 -7.85 7.71
N LEU A 113 -3.22 -8.43 6.52
CA LEU A 113 -2.10 -9.12 5.89
C LEU A 113 -1.08 -8.11 5.35
N LEU A 114 0.20 -8.36 5.60
CA LEU A 114 1.29 -7.59 5.03
C LEU A 114 1.83 -8.34 3.81
N ILE A 115 1.81 -7.70 2.64
CA ILE A 115 2.29 -8.23 1.37
C ILE A 115 3.49 -7.40 0.95
N PHE A 116 4.66 -8.03 0.88
CA PHE A 116 5.81 -7.44 0.19
C PHE A 116 5.77 -7.83 -1.28
N ASP A 117 5.67 -6.82 -2.14
CA ASP A 117 5.87 -6.97 -3.55
C ASP A 117 7.38 -6.96 -3.84
N GLU A 118 7.92 -8.16 -4.03
CA GLU A 118 9.33 -8.38 -4.27
C GLU A 118 9.62 -8.81 -5.71
N VAL A 119 8.70 -8.53 -6.65
CA VAL A 119 8.91 -8.85 -8.07
C VAL A 119 10.28 -8.33 -8.53
N ILE A 120 10.68 -7.14 -8.08
CA ILE A 120 12.01 -6.57 -8.31
C ILE A 120 12.98 -6.83 -7.14
N THR A 121 12.58 -6.60 -5.89
CA THR A 121 13.54 -6.58 -4.76
C THR A 121 14.09 -7.93 -4.35
N PHE A 122 13.49 -9.05 -4.77
CA PHE A 122 14.00 -10.40 -4.51
C PHE A 122 15.41 -10.67 -5.09
N ARG A 123 15.94 -9.71 -5.88
CA ARG A 123 17.29 -9.75 -6.46
C ARG A 123 18.36 -9.18 -5.52
N ILE A 124 17.95 -8.45 -4.48
CA ILE A 124 18.85 -7.81 -3.52
C ILE A 124 19.42 -8.87 -2.56
N SER A 125 18.60 -9.85 -2.16
CA SER A 125 18.98 -10.96 -1.29
C SER A 125 17.99 -12.12 -1.49
N THR A 126 18.35 -13.33 -1.06
CA THR A 126 17.48 -14.51 -1.10
C THR A 126 16.33 -14.49 -0.08
N GLY A 127 16.26 -13.44 0.75
CA GLY A 127 15.34 -13.33 1.89
C GLY A 127 16.00 -13.69 3.20
#